data_AF-A0A2N5ABW7-F1
#
_entry.id   AF-A0A2N5ABW7-F1
#
_cell.length_a   1.000
_cell.length_b   1.000
_cell.length_c   1.000
_cell.angle_alpha   90.00
_cell.angle_beta   90.00
_cell.angle_gamma   90.00
#
_symmetry.space_group_name_H-M   'P 1'
#
loop_
_entity.id
_entity.type
_entity.pdbx_description
1 polymer ?
#
loop_
_entity_poly.entity_id
_entity_poly.type
_entity_poly.pdbx_seq_one_letter_code
_entity_poly.pdbx_strand_id
1 'polypeptide(L)' 'VFKSVVDRTNTSMKALDSRVTEKDLLRIDYVKKVSCTEEANNVYNCIVDASISNMKQTKPVKLIKSDGVWKEVQ' A
#
# COMPACT_ATOMS: atom_id res chain seq x y z
N VAL A 1 0.32 -2.05 3.80
CA VAL A 1 -0.49 -2.88 2.87
C VAL A 1 -0.07 -2.81 1.40
N PHE A 2 0.08 -1.65 0.75
CA PHE A 2 0.38 -1.61 -0.70
C PHE A 2 1.65 -2.36 -1.11
N LYS A 3 2.74 -2.20 -0.33
CA LYS A 3 3.99 -2.91 -0.55
C LYS A 3 3.86 -4.43 -0.46
N SER A 4 3.16 -4.94 0.56
CA SER A 4 2.97 -6.39 0.70
C SER A 4 2.13 -6.98 -0.44
N VAL A 5 1.14 -6.24 -0.94
CA VAL A 5 0.34 -6.65 -2.12
C VAL A 5 1.21 -6.71 -3.37
N VAL A 6 2.03 -5.68 -3.62
CA VAL A 6 2.95 -5.63 -4.77
C VAL A 6 3.98 -6.74 -4.68
N ASP A 7 4.63 -6.90 -3.53
CA ASP A 7 5.65 -7.94 -3.31
C ASP A 7 5.07 -9.35 -3.50
N ARG A 8 3.88 -9.62 -2.94
CA ARG A 8 3.20 -10.91 -3.11
C ARG A 8 2.86 -11.17 -4.58
N THR A 9 2.28 -10.19 -5.26
CA THR A 9 1.90 -10.32 -6.68
C THR A 9 3.12 -10.56 -7.55
N ASN A 10 4.19 -9.78 -7.37
CA ASN A 10 5.44 -9.93 -8.09
C ASN A 10 6.10 -11.29 -7.84
N THR A 11 6.05 -11.78 -6.60
CA THR A 11 6.55 -13.11 -6.24
C THR A 11 5.75 -14.19 -6.95
N SER A 12 4.41 -14.11 -6.96
CA SER A 12 3.56 -15.03 -7.69
C SER A 12 3.81 -14.99 -9.20
N MET A 13 3.98 -13.81 -9.80
CA MET A 13 4.30 -13.68 -11.23
C MET A 13 5.60 -14.40 -11.60
N LYS A 14 6.66 -14.19 -10.81
CA LYS A 14 7.95 -14.87 -11.01
C LYS A 14 7.87 -16.38 -10.82
N ALA A 15 7.02 -16.84 -9.91
CA ALA A 15 6.81 -18.27 -9.68
C ALA A 15 6.03 -18.93 -10.83
N LEU A 16 5.14 -18.19 -11.50
CA LEU A 16 4.30 -18.69 -12.59
C LEU A 16 5.00 -18.65 -13.96
N ASP A 17 5.83 -17.63 -14.22
CA ASP A 17 6.60 -17.53 -15.47
C ASP A 17 8.02 -17.02 -15.22
N SER A 18 9.00 -17.90 -15.48
CA SER A 18 10.44 -17.61 -15.34
C SER A 18 10.97 -16.54 -16.31
N ARG A 19 10.21 -16.17 -17.35
CA ARG A 19 10.57 -15.12 -18.31
C ARG A 19 10.20 -13.71 -17.84
N VAL A 20 9.44 -13.60 -16.74
CA VAL A 20 9.08 -12.31 -16.14
C VAL A 20 10.35 -11.55 -15.77
N THR A 21 10.53 -10.39 -16.39
CA THR A 21 11.65 -9.49 -16.14
C THR A 21 11.26 -8.38 -15.18
N GLU A 22 12.23 -7.60 -14.69
CA GLU A 22 11.94 -6.46 -13.80
C GLU A 22 11.01 -5.41 -14.40
N LYS A 23 10.91 -5.33 -15.74
CA LYS A 23 10.02 -4.41 -16.44
C LYS A 23 8.56 -4.81 -16.33
N ASP A 24 8.31 -6.11 -16.14
CA ASP A 24 6.96 -6.69 -16.06
C ASP A 24 6.41 -6.65 -14.63
N LEU A 25 7.25 -6.38 -13.64
CA LEU A 25 6.87 -6.33 -12.23
C LEU A 25 6.08 -5.06 -11.89
N LEU A 26 5.11 -5.22 -11.01
CA LEU A 26 4.37 -4.11 -10.42
C LEU A 26 5.31 -3.26 -9.57
N ARG A 27 5.17 -1.93 -9.68
CA ARG A 27 5.95 -0.95 -8.91
C ARG A 27 5.01 0.07 -8.30
N ILE A 28 5.31 0.49 -7.08
CA ILE A 28 4.56 1.58 -6.45
C ILE A 28 5.18 2.88 -6.95
N ASP A 29 4.44 3.66 -7.75
CA ASP A 29 4.90 4.93 -8.27
C ASP A 29 4.82 6.01 -7.19
N TYR A 30 3.70 6.03 -6.45
CA TYR A 30 3.51 6.89 -5.29
C TYR A 30 2.50 6.31 -4.32
N VAL A 31 2.58 6.79 -3.07
CA VAL A 31 1.56 6.65 -2.05
C VAL A 31 1.35 8.02 -1.43
N LYS A 32 0.11 8.50 -1.44
CA LYS A 32 -0.29 9.80 -0.92
C LYS A 32 -1.45 9.66 0.05
N LYS A 33 -1.27 10.23 1.23
CA LYS A 33 -2.35 10.45 2.20
C LYS A 33 -3.30 11.52 1.64
N VAL A 34 -4.56 11.18 1.47
CA VAL A 34 -5.59 12.13 0.98
C VAL A 34 -6.25 12.82 2.18
N SER A 35 -6.77 12.03 3.10
CA SER A 35 -7.44 12.50 4.31
C SER A 35 -7.24 11.50 5.44
N CYS A 36 -7.30 11.98 6.68
CA CYS A 36 -7.45 11.11 7.84
C CYS A 36 -8.36 11.77 8.87
N THR A 37 -9.21 10.96 9.46
CA THR A 37 -10.10 11.35 10.55
C THR A 37 -9.80 10.46 11.75
N GLU A 38 -9.64 11.08 12.92
CA GLU A 38 -9.49 10.32 14.16
C GLU A 38 -10.80 9.62 14.52
N GLU A 39 -10.74 8.33 14.86
CA GLU A 39 -11.87 7.59 15.41
C GLU A 39 -11.85 7.65 16.95
N ALA A 40 -10.86 7.01 17.58
CA ALA A 40 -10.67 6.96 19.02
C ALA A 40 -9.27 6.42 19.37
N ASN A 41 -8.75 6.73 20.57
CA ASN A 41 -7.50 6.16 21.11
C ASN A 41 -6.29 6.26 20.16
N ASN A 42 -6.09 7.40 19.49
CA ASN A 42 -5.05 7.61 18.48
C ASN A 42 -5.15 6.68 17.26
N VAL A 43 -6.31 6.09 17.01
CA VAL A 43 -6.64 5.36 15.78
C VAL A 43 -7.30 6.31 14.79
N TYR A 44 -6.82 6.30 13.56
CA TYR A 44 -7.23 7.16 12.47
C TYR A 44 -7.69 6.32 11.28
N ASN A 45 -8.85 6.66 10.72
CA ASN A 45 -9.26 6.21 9.40
C ASN A 45 -8.68 7.13 8.36
N CYS A 46 -7.88 6.58 7.47
CA CYS A 46 -7.15 7.33 6.46
C CYS A 46 -7.56 6.87 5.06
N ILE A 47 -7.84 7.82 4.16
CA ILE A 47 -7.95 7.53 2.73
C ILE A 47 -6.59 7.76 2.10
N VAL A 48 -6.09 6.73 1.43
CA VAL A 48 -4.78 6.75 0.77
C VAL A 48 -4.96 6.48 -0.72
N ASP A 49 -4.37 7.35 -1.53
CA ASP A 49 -4.22 7.17 -2.96
C ASP A 49 -2.83 6.59 -3.24
N ALA A 50 -2.78 5.51 -4.02
CA ALA A 50 -1.56 4.95 -4.53
C ALA A 50 -1.63 4.82 -6.04
N SER A 51 -0.50 4.93 -6.72
CA SER A 51 -0.36 4.47 -8.10
C SER A 51 0.57 3.28 -8.11
N ILE A 52 0.10 2.20 -8.73
CA ILE A 52 0.88 0.97 -8.92
C ILE A 52 0.98 0.73 -10.42
N SER A 53 2.18 0.88 -10.99
CA SER A 53 2.44 0.78 -12.42
C SER A 53 1.45 1.58 -13.27
N ASN A 54 1.29 2.87 -12.93
CA ASN A 54 0.34 3.83 -13.52
C ASN A 54 -1.16 3.52 -13.31
N MET A 55 -1.51 2.49 -12.53
CA MET A 55 -2.89 2.23 -12.13
C MET A 55 -3.17 2.88 -10.78
N LYS A 56 -4.10 3.83 -10.76
CA LYS A 56 -4.54 4.50 -9.54
C LYS A 56 -5.42 3.59 -8.69
N GLN A 57 -5.17 3.57 -7.39
CA GLN A 57 -5.98 2.88 -6.39
C GLN A 57 -6.20 3.81 -5.21
N THR A 58 -7.44 3.91 -4.76
CA THR A 58 -7.80 4.61 -3.53
C THR A 58 -8.29 3.56 -2.54
N LYS A 59 -7.70 3.51 -1.34
CA LYS A 59 -8.14 2.58 -0.30
C LYS A 59 -8.22 3.26 1.07
N PRO A 60 -9.24 2.93 1.88
CA PRO A 60 -9.23 3.25 3.29
C PRO A 60 -8.21 2.35 4.02
N VAL A 61 -7.45 2.92 4.94
CA VAL A 61 -6.52 2.21 5.84
C VAL A 61 -6.72 2.73 7.26
N LYS A 62 -6.66 1.85 8.25
CA LYS A 62 -6.64 2.25 9.66
C LYS A 62 -5.20 2.40 10.10
N LEU A 63 -4.86 3.54 10.71
CA LEU A 63 -3.53 3.80 11.24
C LEU A 63 -3.62 4.15 12.72
N ILE A 64 -2.70 3.63 13.52
CA ILE A 64 -2.46 4.07 14.90
C ILE A 64 -1.21 4.93 14.96
N LYS A 65 -1.28 6.04 15.69
CA LYS A 65 -0.11 6.89 15.96
C LYS A 65 0.43 6.58 17.36
N SER A 66 1.60 5.94 17.44
CA SER A 66 2.33 5.68 18.71
C SER A 66 3.70 6.34 18.61
N ASP A 67 4.04 7.18 19.59
CA ASP A 67 5.39 7.78 19.71
C ASP A 67 5.84 8.54 18.45
N GLY A 68 4.90 9.22 17.80
CA GLY A 68 5.14 9.96 16.55
C GLY A 68 5.25 9.08 15.29
N VAL A 69 5.22 7.76 15.43
CA VAL A 69 5.26 6.79 14.34
C VAL A 69 3.85 6.34 13.98
N TRP A 70 3.54 6.34 12.68
CA TRP A 70 2.30 5.80 12.15
C TRP A 70 2.47 4.31 11.84
N LYS A 71 1.57 3.48 12.36
CA LYS A 71 1.51 2.05 12.06
C LYS A 71 0.13 1.70 11.53
N GLU A 72 0.06 0.77 10.60
CA GLU A 72 -1.21 0.26 10.11
C GLU A 72 -1.82 -0.71 11.13
N VAL A 73 -3.11 -0.55 11.41
CA VAL A 73 -3.90 -1.47 12.22
C VAL A 73 -4.52 -2.46 11.24
N GLN A 74 -4.09 -3.72 11.32
CA GLN A 74 -4.50 -4.80 10.41
C GLN A 74 -5.75 -5.52 10.91
#